data_AF-A0A2N5A6U1-F1
#
_entry.id   AF-A0A2N5A6U1-F1
#
_cell.length_a   1.000
_cell.length_b   1.000
_cell.length_c   1.000
_cell.angle_alpha   90.00
_cell.angle_beta   90.00
_cell.angle_gamma   90.00
#
_symmetry.space_group_name_H-M   'P 1'
#
loop_
_entity.id
_entity.type
_entity.pdbx_description
1 polymer ?
#
loop_
_entity_poly.entity_id
_entity_poly.type
_entity_poly.pdbx_seq_one_letter_code
_entity_poly.pdbx_strand_id
1 'polypeptide(L)' 'MASRGVNKVILVGNLGQDPEVRYMPSGGAVANFTLATSESWRDKQTGEMKEQTEWHRVVLFGKLAEVAGEYLRKGSQVY' A
#
# COMPACT_ATOMS: atom_id res chain seq x y z
N MET A 1 -20.55 0.12 -25.12
CA MET A 1 -19.80 1.02 -24.21
C MET A 1 -20.00 0.51 -22.79
N ALA A 2 -18.93 0.45 -22.00
CA ALA A 2 -18.90 -0.27 -20.72
C ALA A 2 -19.98 0.19 -19.74
N SER A 3 -20.65 -0.77 -19.10
CA SER A 3 -21.49 -0.54 -17.92
C SER A 3 -20.62 -0.05 -16.76
N ARG A 4 -21.07 0.98 -16.04
CA ARG A 4 -20.39 1.44 -14.82
C ARG A 4 -20.46 0.34 -13.75
N GLY A 5 -19.36 0.09 -13.05
CA GLY A 5 -19.25 -0.86 -11.93
C GLY A 5 -18.49 -0.24 -10.74
N VAL A 6 -18.29 -1.02 -9.68
CA VAL A 6 -17.56 -0.59 -8.47
C VAL A 6 -16.25 -1.36 -8.38
N ASN A 7 -15.13 -0.64 -8.34
CA ASN A 7 -13.83 -1.16 -7.96
C ASN A 7 -13.33 -0.36 -6.76
N LYS A 8 -13.19 -1.02 -5.62
CA LYS A 8 -12.72 -0.42 -4.37
C LYS A 8 -11.87 -1.43 -3.61
N VAL A 9 -10.67 -1.01 -3.24
CA VAL A 9 -9.75 -1.74 -2.37
C VAL A 9 -9.53 -0.89 -1.13
N ILE A 10 -9.55 -1.52 0.05
CA ILE A 10 -9.29 -0.87 1.34
C ILE A 10 -8.20 -1.70 2.00
N LEU A 11 -7.13 -1.06 2.44
CA LEU A 11 -6.00 -1.70 3.11
C LEU A 11 -5.65 -0.91 4.36
N VAL A 12 -5.17 -1.60 5.39
CA VAL A 12 -4.48 -1.01 6.53
C VAL A 12 -3.20 -1.80 6.71
N GLY A 13 -2.05 -1.13 6.67
CA GLY A 13 -0.79 -1.83 6.75
C GLY A 13 0.39 -0.90 6.93
N ASN A 14 1.60 -1.47 6.85
CA ASN A 14 2.84 -0.74 7.07
C ASN A 14 3.68 -0.67 5.81
N LEU A 15 4.33 0.47 5.58
CA LEU A 15 5.23 0.66 4.44
C LEU A 15 6.46 -0.27 4.57
N GLY A 16 6.76 -1.03 3.52
CA GLY A 16 7.96 -1.89 3.45
C GLY A 16 9.26 -1.12 3.21
N GLN A 17 9.15 0.06 2.62
CA GLN A 17 10.25 0.94 2.26
C GLN A 17 9.79 2.40 2.24
N ASP A 18 10.73 3.33 2.21
CA ASP A 18 10.43 4.74 2.02
C ASP A 18 9.72 4.96 0.67
N PRO A 19 8.77 5.90 0.57
CA PRO A 19 8.09 6.21 -0.69
C PRO A 19 9.06 6.75 -1.74
N GLU A 20 8.96 6.23 -2.97
CA GLU A 20 9.64 6.77 -4.13
C GLU A 20 8.75 7.83 -4.80
N VAL A 21 9.13 9.11 -4.68
CA VAL A 21 8.39 10.23 -5.26
C VAL A 21 9.06 10.72 -6.54
N ARG A 22 8.26 10.86 -7.60
CA ARG A 22 8.66 11.37 -8.91
C ARG A 22 7.72 12.48 -9.35
N TYR A 23 8.25 13.50 -9.99
CA TYR A 23 7.46 14.60 -10.57
C TYR A 23 7.41 14.41 -12.09
N MET A 24 6.20 14.35 -12.64
CA MET A 24 6.00 14.24 -14.08
C MET A 24 6.27 15.57 -14.78
N PRO A 25 6.65 15.58 -16.07
CA PRO A 25 6.84 16.81 -16.84
C PRO A 25 5.61 17.72 -16.90
N SER A 26 4.41 17.15 -16.69
CA SER A 26 3.14 17.86 -16.57
C SER A 26 2.92 18.55 -15.22
N GLY A 27 3.89 18.44 -14.29
CA GLY A 27 3.85 19.03 -12.95
C GLY A 27 3.21 18.15 -11.86
N GLY A 28 2.64 17.00 -12.22
CA GLY A 28 1.99 16.10 -11.25
C GLY A 28 2.98 15.22 -10.49
N ALA A 29 2.88 15.19 -9.15
CA ALA A 29 3.61 14.26 -8.30
C ALA A 29 3.02 12.84 -8.36
N VAL A 30 3.88 11.83 -8.33
CA VAL A 30 3.54 10.41 -8.24
C VAL A 30 4.41 9.76 -7.17
N ALA A 31 3.79 9.07 -6.21
CA ALA A 31 4.51 8.34 -5.17
C ALA A 31 4.22 6.85 -5.29
N ASN A 32 5.26 6.02 -5.15
CA ASN A 32 5.15 4.56 -5.17
C ASN A 32 5.72 4.00 -3.87
N PHE A 33 5.01 3.06 -3.25
CA PHE A 33 5.52 2.31 -2.09
C PHE A 33 4.91 0.92 -2.04
N THR A 34 5.49 0.06 -1.19
CA THR A 34 4.97 -1.26 -0.88
C THR A 34 4.31 -1.25 0.50
N LEU A 35 3.15 -1.88 0.63
CA LEU A 35 2.40 -1.99 1.87
C LEU A 35 2.25 -3.45 2.28
N ALA A 36 2.72 -3.78 3.48
CA ALA A 36 2.55 -5.10 4.08
C ALA A 36 1.22 -5.19 4.83
N THR A 37 0.49 -6.29 4.62
CA THR A 37 -0.61 -6.73 5.48
C THR A 37 -0.37 -8.19 5.88
N SER A 38 -0.40 -8.49 7.17
CA SER A 38 -0.23 -9.87 7.67
C SER A 38 -1.56 -10.46 8.15
N GLU A 39 -1.78 -11.73 7.84
CA GLU A 39 -2.82 -12.55 8.45
C GLU A 39 -2.16 -13.65 9.28
N SER A 40 -2.63 -13.86 10.51
CA SER A 40 -2.18 -14.94 11.38
C SER A 40 -3.33 -15.87 11.69
N TRP A 41 -3.14 -17.18 11.48
CA TRP A 41 -4.15 -18.19 11.77
C TRP A 41 -3.53 -19.46 12.33
N ARG A 42 -4.35 -20.26 13.03
CA ARG A 42 -3.95 -21.58 13.50
C ARG A 42 -4.23 -22.60 12.41
N ASP A 43 -3.19 -23.32 11.98
CA ASP A 43 -3.33 -24.40 11.00
C ASP A 43 -4.15 -25.56 11.60
N LYS A 44 -5.16 -26.02 10.86
CA LYS A 44 -6.07 -27.06 11.35
C LYS A 44 -5.45 -28.46 11.36
N GLN A 45 -4.41 -28.71 10.57
CA GLN A 45 -3.76 -30.01 10.45
C GLN A 45 -2.61 -30.13 11.45
N THR A 46 -1.79 -29.09 11.58
CA THR A 46 -0.60 -29.11 12.47
C THR A 46 -0.87 -28.52 13.84
N GLY A 47 -1.89 -27.69 13.99
CA GLY A 47 -2.19 -26.97 15.24
C GLY A 47 -1.24 -25.82 15.54
N GLU A 48 -0.31 -25.51 14.64
CA GLU A 48 0.69 -24.43 14.77
C GLU A 48 0.11 -23.08 14.34
N MET A 49 0.69 -22.00 14.87
CA MET A 49 0.42 -20.65 14.38
C MET A 49 1.19 -20.41 13.08
N LYS A 50 0.47 -20.03 12.02
CA LYS A 50 1.04 -19.58 10.75
C LYS A 50 0.78 -18.09 10.57
N GLU A 51 1.71 -17.42 9.91
CA GLU A 51 1.59 -16.04 9.47
C GLU A 51 1.87 -15.95 7.98
N GLN A 52 1.06 -15.18 7.25
CA GLN A 52 1.27 -14.86 5.85
C GLN A 52 1.18 -13.35 5.66
N THR A 53 2.21 -12.78 5.03
CA THR A 53 2.26 -11.37 4.69
C THR A 53 2.09 -11.18 3.19
N GLU A 54 1.12 -10.35 2.82
CA GLU A 54 0.89 -9.90 1.44
C GLU A 54 1.51 -8.51 1.22
N TRP A 55 2.11 -8.31 0.05
CA TRP A 55 2.80 -7.07 -0.33
C TRP A 55 2.09 -6.36 -1.47
N HIS A 56 1.47 -5.23 -1.16
CA HIS A 56 0.68 -4.43 -2.08
C HIS A 56 1.55 -3.32 -2.67
N ARG A 57 1.56 -3.17 -4.00
CA ARG A 57 2.17 -2.00 -4.65
C ARG A 57 1.13 -0.90 -4.76
N VAL A 58 1.35 0.20 -4.04
CA VAL A 58 0.42 1.34 -4.00
C VAL A 58 1.03 2.52 -4.76
N VAL A 59 0.18 3.17 -5.57
CA VAL A 59 0.53 4.36 -6.35
C VAL A 59 -0.38 5.50 -5.92
N LEU A 60 0.19 6.60 -5.45
CA LEU A 60 -0.52 7.84 -5.14
C LEU A 60 -0.19 8.90 -6.18
N PHE A 61 -1.15 9.80 -6.42
CA PHE A 61 -1.01 10.90 -7.38
C PHE A 61 -1.31 12.25 -6.72
N GLY A 62 -0.71 13.31 -7.27
CA GLY A 62 -0.95 14.71 -6.88
C GLY A 62 -0.62 14.96 -5.41
N LYS A 63 -1.51 15.69 -4.71
CA LYS A 63 -1.30 16.08 -3.31
C LYS A 63 -1.02 14.91 -2.37
N LEU A 64 -1.64 13.75 -2.59
CA LEU A 64 -1.36 12.57 -1.75
C LEU A 64 0.05 12.02 -1.97
N ALA A 65 0.59 12.14 -3.18
CA ALA A 65 1.98 11.77 -3.44
C ALA A 65 2.97 12.70 -2.72
N GLU A 66 2.67 14.00 -2.68
CA GLU A 66 3.48 15.00 -1.96
C GLU A 66 3.45 14.73 -0.46
N VAL A 67 2.25 14.54 0.12
CA VAL A 67 2.07 14.18 1.54
C VAL A 67 2.82 12.89 1.87
N ALA A 68 2.77 11.89 0.99
CA ALA A 68 3.51 10.66 1.18
C ALA A 68 5.03 10.91 1.22
N GLY A 69 5.58 11.69 0.30
CA GLY A 69 7.01 12.03 0.28
C GLY A 69 7.46 12.80 1.52
N GLU A 70 6.65 13.75 1.97
CA GLU A 70 7.00 14.62 3.09
C GLU A 70 6.99 13.85 4.41
N TYR A 71 5.94 13.05 4.65
CA TYR A 71 5.64 12.51 5.99
C TYR A 71 5.82 11.00 6.14
N LEU A 72 5.72 10.20 5.08
CA LEU A 72 5.79 8.74 5.21
C LEU A 72 7.23 8.24 5.11
N ARG A 73 7.53 7.22 5.91
CA ARG A 73 8.81 6.52 5.94
C ARG A 73 8.56 5.02 6.05
N LYS A 74 9.59 4.20 5.85
CA LYS A 74 9.55 2.76 6.09
C LYS A 74 8.98 2.47 7.48
N GLY A 75 8.01 1.57 7.55
CA GLY A 75 7.30 1.19 8.76
C GLY A 75 6.09 2.07 9.12
N SER A 76 5.88 3.22 8.48
CA SER A 76 4.68 4.03 8.69
C SER A 76 3.41 3.21 8.43
N GLN A 77 2.46 3.25 9.37
CA GLN A 77 1.16 2.61 9.21
C GLN A 77 0.20 3.56 8.49
N VAL A 78 -0.50 3.08 7.47
CA VAL A 78 -1.42 3.89 6.64
C VAL A 78 -2.72 3.14 6.35
N TYR A 79 -3.76 3.91 6.04
CA TYR A 79 -5.06 3.50 5.50
C TYR A 79 -5.22 4.08 4.09
#